data_AF-A0A4P7H8P0-F1
#
_entry.id   AF-A0A4P7H8P0-F1
#
_cell.length_a   1.000
_cell.length_b   1.000
_cell.length_c   1.000
_cell.angle_alpha   90.00
_cell.angle_beta   90.00
_cell.angle_gamma   90.00
#
_symmetry.space_group_name_H-M   'P 1'
#
loop_
_entity.id
_entity.type
_entity.pdbx_description
1 polymer ?
#
loop_
_entity_poly.entity_id
_entity_poly.type
_entity_poly.pdbx_seq_one_letter_code
_entity_poly.pdbx_strand_id
1 'polypeptide(L)'
;MLNAQEAIVRVRLSALLVTGFSALLISGVASPHLAYADTSAADRADELENSISKAKWGKLVDRFCKNPINPKNNLEASRADFSDAGINAYDKALHMSPLELTQDPYKVARARTMVDGKYGNFAPTPGFTDEDTLRLWRALVCEVAAYKREWHNEFKAATEKYGKQMKPEYDDDEAVLKLFEAKYKAMDDALKLAGK
;
A
#
# COMPACT_ATOMS: atom_id res chain seq x y z
N MET A 1 11.34 -25.38 -50.14
CA MET A 1 11.89 -24.61 -49.00
C MET A 1 10.79 -23.71 -48.48
N LEU A 2 10.13 -24.13 -47.40
CA LEU A 2 9.12 -23.37 -46.65
C LEU A 2 9.54 -23.52 -45.19
N ASN A 3 9.93 -22.41 -44.58
CA ASN A 3 10.44 -22.38 -43.22
C ASN A 3 9.30 -22.67 -42.23
N ALA A 4 9.63 -23.54 -41.28
CA ALA A 4 8.84 -23.85 -40.11
C ALA A 4 8.60 -22.61 -39.25
N GLN A 5 7.37 -22.43 -38.77
CA GLN A 5 7.17 -22.00 -37.40
C GLN A 5 5.86 -22.58 -36.87
N GLU A 6 6.01 -23.22 -35.73
CA GLU A 6 5.06 -24.10 -35.09
C GLU A 6 3.96 -23.34 -34.38
N ALA A 7 2.81 -24.01 -34.29
CA ALA A 7 1.75 -23.69 -33.37
C ALA A 7 2.24 -23.81 -31.92
N ILE A 8 1.78 -22.95 -31.01
CA ILE A 8 1.38 -23.33 -29.65
C ILE A 8 0.25 -22.39 -29.20
N VAL A 9 -0.95 -22.98 -29.23
CA VAL A 9 -2.06 -22.89 -28.27
C VAL A 9 -1.93 -21.81 -27.19
N ARG A 10 -2.85 -20.83 -27.22
CA ARG A 10 -3.19 -19.99 -26.06
C ARG A 10 -3.75 -20.88 -24.94
N VAL A 11 -2.88 -21.36 -24.06
CA VAL A 11 -3.31 -22.03 -22.83
C VAL A 11 -3.73 -20.94 -21.84
N ARG A 12 -5.04 -20.81 -21.62
CA ARG A 12 -5.58 -20.16 -20.42
C ARG A 12 -5.29 -21.08 -19.24
N LEU A 13 -4.22 -20.81 -18.51
CA LEU A 13 -3.95 -21.47 -17.23
C LEU A 13 -4.71 -20.72 -16.12
N SER A 14 -5.87 -21.25 -15.79
CA SER A 14 -6.49 -21.13 -14.47
C SER A 14 -5.93 -22.25 -13.59
N ALA A 15 -5.33 -21.92 -12.43
CA ALA A 15 -5.29 -22.69 -11.17
C ALA A 15 -4.11 -22.18 -10.31
N LEU A 16 -4.31 -21.60 -9.12
CA LEU A 16 -4.61 -22.19 -7.80
C LEU A 16 -3.38 -22.75 -7.07
N LEU A 17 -3.35 -22.48 -5.75
CA LEU A 17 -2.46 -22.92 -4.65
C LEU A 17 -1.28 -21.95 -4.39
N VAL A 18 -1.06 -21.45 -3.17
CA VAL A 18 -0.82 -22.14 -1.87
C VAL A 18 -1.29 -21.22 -0.72
N THR A 19 -2.37 -21.52 0.00
CA THR A 19 -2.48 -22.21 1.31
C THR A 19 -1.66 -21.65 2.49
N GLY A 20 -2.37 -21.32 3.59
CA GLY A 20 -1.89 -21.19 4.97
C GLY A 20 -2.70 -20.13 5.72
N PHE A 21 -3.55 -20.40 6.73
CA PHE A 21 -3.70 -21.55 7.63
C PHE A 21 -5.18 -21.74 8.07
N SER A 22 -5.56 -23.01 8.19
CA SER A 22 -6.49 -23.63 9.15
C SER A 22 -7.92 -23.07 9.33
N ALA A 23 -8.87 -23.67 8.60
CA ALA A 23 -10.22 -23.87 9.10
C ALA A 23 -10.23 -25.02 10.11
N LEU A 24 -10.32 -24.72 11.40
CA LEU A 24 -10.65 -25.70 12.43
C LEU A 24 -12.19 -25.78 12.51
N LEU A 25 -12.74 -26.86 11.95
CA LEU A 25 -14.11 -27.30 12.21
C LEU A 25 -14.19 -27.76 13.67
N ILE A 26 -14.99 -27.09 14.49
CA ILE A 26 -15.50 -27.64 15.76
C ILE A 26 -17.01 -27.73 15.64
N SER A 27 -17.49 -28.96 15.47
CA SER A 27 -18.87 -29.34 15.74
C SER A 27 -19.10 -29.40 17.25
N GLY A 28 -20.19 -28.77 17.72
CA GLY A 28 -20.87 -29.17 18.95
C GLY A 28 -20.72 -28.25 20.16
N VAL A 29 -21.90 -27.82 20.65
CA VAL A 29 -22.29 -27.27 21.97
C VAL A 29 -21.70 -25.93 22.43
N ALA A 30 -22.61 -24.97 22.59
CA ALA A 30 -22.39 -23.62 23.07
C ALA A 30 -22.02 -23.54 24.56
N SER A 31 -21.01 -22.73 24.88
CA SER A 31 -21.09 -21.65 25.88
C SER A 31 -19.92 -20.67 25.69
N PRO A 32 -20.12 -19.37 25.98
CA PRO A 32 -19.36 -18.25 25.43
C PRO A 32 -18.05 -18.00 26.18
N HIS A 33 -17.15 -17.23 25.56
CA HIS A 33 -15.75 -16.96 25.95
C HIS A 33 -14.73 -18.01 25.46
N LEU A 34 -14.76 -18.31 24.16
CA LEU A 34 -13.55 -18.76 23.48
C LEU A 34 -12.60 -17.57 23.41
N ALA A 35 -11.50 -17.66 24.14
CA ALA A 35 -10.29 -16.89 23.92
C ALA A 35 -9.92 -17.00 22.44
N TYR A 36 -10.21 -15.96 21.68
CA TYR A 36 -9.55 -15.72 20.41
C TYR A 36 -8.05 -15.68 20.72
N ALA A 37 -7.25 -16.47 20.00
CA ALA A 37 -5.82 -16.21 19.94
C ALA A 37 -5.67 -14.72 19.62
N ASP A 38 -4.99 -13.96 20.49
CA ASP A 38 -4.81 -12.52 20.35
C ASP A 38 -4.29 -12.21 18.94
N THR A 39 -5.19 -11.78 18.06
CA THR A 39 -4.79 -11.21 16.77
C THR A 39 -3.91 -10.02 17.10
N SER A 40 -2.75 -9.91 16.44
CA SER A 40 -1.85 -8.80 16.74
C SER A 40 -2.57 -7.47 16.47
N ALA A 41 -2.21 -6.40 17.19
CA ALA A 41 -2.82 -5.09 16.95
C ALA A 41 -2.72 -4.69 15.46
N ALA A 42 -1.63 -5.06 14.79
CA ALA A 42 -1.44 -4.89 13.36
C ALA A 42 -2.44 -5.69 12.52
N ASP A 43 -2.69 -6.96 12.85
CA ASP A 43 -3.68 -7.79 12.13
C ASP A 43 -5.10 -7.26 12.33
N ARG A 44 -5.46 -6.84 13.55
CA ARG A 44 -6.76 -6.20 13.83
C ARG A 44 -6.93 -4.90 13.04
N ALA A 45 -5.89 -4.06 13.00
CA ALA A 45 -5.92 -2.82 12.22
C ALA A 45 -6.11 -3.10 10.72
N ASP A 46 -5.40 -4.09 10.17
CA ASP A 46 -5.52 -4.51 8.76
C ASP A 46 -6.91 -5.07 8.45
N GLU A 47 -7.47 -5.90 9.33
CA GLU A 47 -8.83 -6.43 9.15
C GLU A 47 -9.88 -5.31 9.10
N LEU A 48 -9.78 -4.32 10.01
CA LEU A 48 -10.68 -3.17 10.04
C LEU A 48 -10.48 -2.24 8.83
N GLU A 49 -9.24 -2.01 8.39
CA GLU A 49 -8.96 -1.22 7.17
C GLU A 49 -9.58 -1.90 5.93
N ASN A 50 -9.52 -3.22 5.86
CA ASN A 50 -10.11 -4.04 4.79
C ASN A 50 -11.64 -4.14 4.84
N SER A 51 -12.24 -3.92 6.02
CA SER A 51 -13.70 -3.87 6.19
C SER A 51 -14.32 -2.63 5.53
N ILE A 52 -13.55 -1.54 5.44
CA ILE A 52 -13.90 -0.40 4.59
C ILE A 52 -13.81 -0.88 3.15
N SER A 53 -14.97 -0.87 2.47
CA SER A 53 -15.17 -1.45 1.14
C SER A 53 -13.93 -1.40 0.24
N LYS A 54 -13.42 -2.58 -0.15
CA LYS A 54 -12.33 -2.72 -1.14
C LYS A 54 -12.59 -1.92 -2.42
N ALA A 55 -13.85 -1.72 -2.79
CA ALA A 55 -14.23 -0.90 -3.95
C ALA A 55 -13.96 0.61 -3.72
N LYS A 56 -14.09 1.13 -2.50
CA LYS A 56 -13.74 2.52 -2.17
C LYS A 56 -12.22 2.72 -2.31
N TRP A 57 -11.42 1.90 -1.61
CA TRP A 57 -9.96 1.97 -1.69
C TRP A 57 -9.45 1.76 -3.12
N GLY A 58 -10.04 0.81 -3.86
CA GLY A 58 -9.71 0.57 -5.27
C GLY A 58 -9.85 1.81 -6.14
N LYS A 59 -10.98 2.54 -6.06
CA LYS A 59 -11.18 3.78 -6.84
C LYS A 59 -10.15 4.85 -6.53
N LEU A 60 -9.74 4.95 -5.27
CA LEU A 60 -8.74 5.91 -4.83
C LEU A 60 -7.36 5.54 -5.41
N VAL A 61 -6.99 4.26 -5.33
CA VAL A 61 -5.76 3.73 -5.94
C VAL A 61 -5.77 3.90 -7.45
N ASP A 62 -6.89 3.66 -8.13
CA ASP A 62 -7.01 3.84 -9.59
C ASP A 62 -6.77 5.29 -10.00
N ARG A 63 -7.31 6.26 -9.25
CA ARG A 63 -7.05 7.70 -9.48
C ARG A 63 -5.61 8.08 -9.17
N PHE A 64 -5.08 7.60 -8.05
CA PHE A 64 -3.68 7.82 -7.68
C PHE A 64 -2.75 7.26 -8.77
N CYS A 65 -3.01 6.07 -9.28
CA CYS A 65 -2.21 5.40 -10.31
C CYS A 65 -2.61 5.73 -11.76
N LYS A 66 -3.45 6.74 -11.99
CA LYS A 66 -3.81 7.16 -13.35
C LYS A 66 -2.63 7.83 -14.03
N ASN A 67 -2.08 7.17 -15.05
CA ASN A 67 -1.01 7.65 -15.96
C ASN A 67 0.14 8.36 -15.22
N PRO A 68 0.82 7.71 -14.26
CA PRO A 68 1.87 8.38 -13.52
C PRO A 68 3.07 8.69 -14.44
N ILE A 69 3.62 9.90 -14.32
CA ILE A 69 4.81 10.30 -15.09
C ILE A 69 6.04 10.12 -14.21
N ASN A 70 6.96 9.28 -14.67
CA ASN A 70 8.24 9.06 -13.98
C ASN A 70 9.12 10.33 -14.08
N PRO A 71 9.45 10.99 -12.96
CA PRO A 71 10.24 12.23 -12.96
C PRO A 71 11.70 12.03 -13.43
N LYS A 72 12.21 10.78 -13.48
CA LYS A 72 13.50 10.48 -14.12
C LYS A 72 13.48 10.64 -15.64
N ASN A 73 12.30 10.48 -16.25
CA ASN A 73 12.12 10.60 -17.70
C ASN A 73 11.67 12.01 -18.09
N ASN A 74 10.77 12.62 -17.31
CA ASN A 74 10.27 13.96 -17.55
C ASN A 74 9.80 14.62 -16.24
N LEU A 75 10.69 15.40 -15.61
CA LEU A 75 10.43 16.05 -14.33
C LEU A 75 9.32 17.11 -14.42
N GLU A 76 9.36 17.96 -15.44
CA GLU A 76 8.38 19.04 -15.63
C GLU A 76 6.97 18.48 -15.79
N ALA A 77 6.81 17.47 -16.66
CA ALA A 77 5.51 16.84 -16.84
C ALA A 77 5.04 16.09 -15.58
N SER A 78 5.95 15.49 -14.81
CA SER A 78 5.61 14.86 -13.53
C SER A 78 5.07 15.86 -12.50
N ARG A 79 5.69 17.04 -12.40
CA ARG A 79 5.23 18.13 -11.53
C ARG A 79 3.89 18.72 -11.98
N ALA A 80 3.66 18.82 -13.30
CA ALA A 80 2.37 19.24 -13.85
C ALA A 80 1.27 18.20 -13.66
N ASP A 81 1.61 16.90 -13.73
CA ASP A 81 0.67 15.79 -13.57
C ASP A 81 0.14 15.66 -12.14
N PHE A 82 0.98 15.92 -11.13
CA PHE A 82 0.62 15.80 -9.72
C PHE A 82 1.27 16.94 -8.94
N SER A 83 0.48 17.85 -8.36
CA SER A 83 1.00 19.04 -7.66
C SER A 83 1.78 18.70 -6.38
N ASP A 84 2.71 19.59 -5.99
CA ASP A 84 3.51 19.43 -4.74
C ASP A 84 2.60 19.35 -3.51
N ALA A 85 1.63 20.27 -3.42
CA ALA A 85 0.68 20.31 -2.32
C ALA A 85 -0.18 19.03 -2.26
N GLY A 86 -0.62 18.54 -3.42
CA GLY A 86 -1.40 17.31 -3.51
C GLY A 86 -0.59 16.09 -3.07
N ILE A 87 0.64 15.92 -3.57
CA ILE A 87 1.40 14.69 -3.28
C ILE A 87 1.86 14.63 -1.82
N ASN A 88 2.22 15.79 -1.25
CA ASN A 88 2.50 15.92 0.17
C ASN A 88 1.27 15.64 1.04
N ALA A 89 0.10 16.15 0.66
CA ALA A 89 -1.13 15.87 1.40
C ALA A 89 -1.50 14.38 1.34
N TYR A 90 -1.30 13.74 0.19
CA TYR A 90 -1.53 12.31 0.01
C TYR A 90 -0.56 11.49 0.87
N ASP A 91 0.74 11.84 0.87
CA ASP A 91 1.74 11.19 1.72
C ASP A 91 1.39 11.32 3.20
N LYS A 92 1.06 12.53 3.67
CA LYS A 92 0.62 12.75 5.07
C LYS A 92 -0.58 11.88 5.44
N ALA A 93 -1.56 11.75 4.56
CA ALA A 93 -2.73 10.92 4.81
C ALA A 93 -2.40 9.42 4.86
N LEU A 94 -1.46 8.93 4.02
CA LEU A 94 -1.00 7.54 4.10
C LEU A 94 -0.48 7.16 5.48
N HIS A 95 0.21 8.08 6.16
CA HIS A 95 0.80 7.87 7.49
C HIS A 95 -0.21 7.81 8.63
N MET A 96 -1.50 8.05 8.37
CA MET A 96 -2.55 7.89 9.38
C MET A 96 -2.69 6.41 9.77
N SER A 97 -2.45 6.11 11.05
CA SER A 97 -2.48 4.75 11.59
C SER A 97 -3.03 4.73 13.02
N PRO A 98 -3.85 3.71 13.37
CA PRO A 98 -4.30 3.51 14.74
C PRO A 98 -3.21 2.91 15.63
N LEU A 99 -2.12 2.41 15.04
CA LEU A 99 -1.02 1.77 15.76
C LEU A 99 -0.11 2.80 16.41
N GLU A 100 0.38 2.47 17.59
CA GLU A 100 1.53 3.13 18.18
C GLU A 100 2.80 2.63 17.48
N LEU A 101 3.42 3.51 16.72
CA LEU A 101 4.54 3.20 15.83
C LEU A 101 5.84 3.72 16.41
N THR A 102 6.76 2.81 16.71
CA THR A 102 8.14 3.18 17.10
C THR A 102 8.96 3.74 15.93
N GLN A 103 8.61 3.34 14.71
CA GLN A 103 9.08 3.92 13.45
C GLN A 103 7.95 3.90 12.41
N ASP A 104 8.00 4.85 11.49
CA ASP A 104 7.05 4.97 10.40
C ASP A 104 7.32 3.87 9.32
N PRO A 105 6.40 2.90 9.15
CA PRO A 105 6.60 1.78 8.24
C PRO A 105 6.57 2.20 6.77
N TYR A 106 5.86 3.28 6.41
CA TYR A 106 5.84 3.80 5.04
C TYR A 106 7.19 4.40 4.67
N LYS A 107 7.80 5.18 5.59
CA LYS A 107 9.15 5.73 5.38
C LYS A 107 10.20 4.65 5.31
N VAL A 108 10.17 3.67 6.22
CA VAL A 108 11.12 2.55 6.22
C VAL A 108 11.01 1.75 4.93
N ALA A 109 9.78 1.36 4.52
CA ALA A 109 9.58 0.59 3.31
C ALA A 109 10.05 1.35 2.07
N ARG A 110 9.69 2.63 1.95
CA ARG A 110 10.11 3.48 0.83
C ARG A 110 11.63 3.63 0.78
N ALA A 111 12.28 3.90 1.91
CA ALA A 111 13.74 4.01 1.97
C ALA A 111 14.41 2.69 1.54
N ARG A 112 13.98 1.56 2.09
CA ARG A 112 14.53 0.26 1.73
C ARG A 112 14.35 -0.07 0.26
N THR A 113 13.18 0.17 -0.32
CA THR A 113 12.95 -0.17 -1.73
C THR A 113 13.58 0.80 -2.72
N MET A 114 13.73 2.08 -2.37
CA MET A 114 14.34 3.10 -3.24
C MET A 114 15.86 3.19 -3.11
N VAL A 115 16.41 2.87 -1.94
CA VAL A 115 17.84 3.08 -1.60
C VAL A 115 18.58 1.75 -1.44
N ASP A 116 18.03 0.80 -0.67
CA ASP A 116 18.76 -0.41 -0.23
C ASP A 116 18.40 -1.69 -1.02
N GLY A 117 17.32 -1.67 -1.81
CA GLY A 117 16.72 -2.84 -2.45
C GLY A 117 17.27 -3.16 -3.84
N LYS A 118 16.61 -4.06 -4.57
CA LYS A 118 17.02 -4.43 -5.95
C LYS A 118 16.81 -3.29 -6.96
N TYR A 119 15.99 -2.31 -6.59
CA TYR A 119 15.80 -1.01 -7.25
C TYR A 119 16.62 0.12 -6.61
N GLY A 120 17.38 -0.22 -5.55
CA GLY A 120 18.28 0.61 -4.79
C GLY A 120 19.48 1.02 -5.63
N ASN A 121 19.34 2.19 -6.23
CA ASN A 121 20.41 3.05 -6.73
C ASN A 121 19.80 4.43 -7.05
N PHE A 122 18.71 4.81 -6.37
CA PHE A 122 18.17 6.14 -6.54
C PHE A 122 19.06 7.15 -5.82
N ALA A 123 19.92 7.80 -6.60
CA ALA A 123 20.53 9.06 -6.23
C ALA A 123 19.71 10.19 -6.87
N PRO A 124 19.08 11.09 -6.09
CA PRO A 124 18.39 12.24 -6.66
C PRO A 124 19.38 13.12 -7.43
N THR A 125 19.01 13.58 -8.62
CA THR A 125 19.81 14.55 -9.37
C THR A 125 19.74 15.92 -8.69
N PRO A 126 20.75 16.80 -8.85
CA PRO A 126 20.67 18.15 -8.30
C PRO A 126 19.36 18.85 -8.69
N GLY A 127 18.65 19.40 -7.71
CA GLY A 127 17.34 20.05 -7.91
C GLY A 127 16.11 19.14 -7.80
N PHE A 128 16.27 17.84 -7.53
CA PHE A 128 15.17 16.97 -7.09
C PHE A 128 14.70 17.39 -5.69
N THR A 129 13.40 17.56 -5.51
CA THR A 129 12.79 17.83 -4.20
C THR A 129 12.26 16.55 -3.55
N ASP A 130 11.81 16.67 -2.30
CA ASP A 130 11.13 15.56 -1.61
C ASP A 130 9.85 15.16 -2.36
N GLU A 131 9.10 16.13 -2.91
CA GLU A 131 7.91 15.88 -3.71
C GLU A 131 8.22 15.10 -4.99
N ASP A 132 9.35 15.38 -5.63
CA ASP A 132 9.78 14.60 -6.80
C ASP A 132 10.15 13.17 -6.42
N THR A 133 10.71 12.97 -5.23
CA THR A 133 10.94 11.63 -4.67
C THR A 133 9.62 10.90 -4.44
N LEU A 134 8.58 11.60 -3.96
CA LEU A 134 7.23 11.04 -3.84
C LEU A 134 6.61 10.71 -5.20
N ARG A 135 6.82 11.55 -6.22
CA ARG A 135 6.34 11.29 -7.59
C ARG A 135 7.04 10.08 -8.22
N LEU A 136 8.35 9.94 -7.95
CA LEU A 136 9.10 8.76 -8.36
C LEU A 136 8.54 7.52 -7.67
N TRP A 137 8.34 7.57 -6.35
CA TRP A 137 7.72 6.48 -5.59
C TRP A 137 6.36 6.10 -6.21
N ARG A 138 5.49 7.09 -6.48
CA ARG A 138 4.21 6.91 -7.15
C ARG A 138 4.35 6.18 -8.48
N ALA A 139 5.21 6.66 -9.38
CA ALA A 139 5.42 6.03 -10.68
C ALA A 139 5.87 4.57 -10.53
N LEU A 140 6.79 4.29 -9.60
CA LEU A 140 7.29 2.94 -9.36
C LEU A 140 6.23 2.00 -8.77
N VAL A 141 5.47 2.42 -7.75
CA VAL A 141 4.41 1.57 -7.16
C VAL A 141 3.23 1.34 -8.11
N CYS A 142 3.00 2.24 -9.08
CA CYS A 142 1.90 2.13 -10.01
C CYS A 142 2.27 1.38 -11.30
N GLU A 143 3.51 1.53 -11.82
CA GLU A 143 3.91 0.98 -13.12
C GLU A 143 4.80 -0.27 -13.01
N VAL A 144 5.57 -0.41 -11.93
CA VAL A 144 6.60 -1.46 -11.82
C VAL A 144 6.14 -2.54 -10.85
N ALA A 145 5.51 -3.60 -11.38
CA ALA A 145 4.90 -4.67 -10.58
C ALA A 145 5.85 -5.31 -9.54
N ALA A 146 7.13 -5.47 -9.89
CA ALA A 146 8.12 -6.03 -8.97
C ALA A 146 8.52 -5.04 -7.87
N TYR A 147 8.62 -3.74 -8.16
CA TYR A 147 8.79 -2.69 -7.14
C TYR A 147 7.59 -2.65 -6.20
N LYS A 148 6.36 -2.64 -6.74
CA LYS A 148 5.13 -2.66 -5.96
C LYS A 148 5.11 -3.83 -4.96
N ARG A 149 5.44 -5.03 -5.41
CA ARG A 149 5.50 -6.23 -4.56
C ARG A 149 6.56 -6.11 -3.47
N GLU A 150 7.77 -5.69 -3.82
CA GLU A 150 8.86 -5.50 -2.86
C GLU A 150 8.49 -4.45 -1.80
N TRP A 151 7.92 -3.32 -2.22
CA TRP A 151 7.47 -2.27 -1.31
C TRP A 151 6.36 -2.73 -0.37
N HIS A 152 5.36 -3.49 -0.86
CA HIS A 152 4.33 -4.06 0.01
C HIS A 152 4.90 -5.05 1.03
N ASN A 153 5.87 -5.87 0.63
CA ASN A 153 6.53 -6.81 1.54
C ASN A 153 7.31 -6.07 2.64
N GLU A 154 8.10 -5.06 2.27
CA GLU A 154 8.84 -4.22 3.22
C GLU A 154 7.91 -3.44 4.14
N PHE A 155 6.80 -2.91 3.61
CA PHE A 155 5.78 -2.23 4.41
C PHE A 155 5.15 -3.16 5.44
N LYS A 156 4.73 -4.36 5.02
CA LYS A 156 4.16 -5.35 5.94
C LYS A 156 5.15 -5.72 7.05
N ALA A 157 6.38 -6.06 6.67
CA ALA A 157 7.42 -6.41 7.64
C ALA A 157 7.75 -5.26 8.59
N ALA A 158 7.76 -4.01 8.11
CA ALA A 158 7.98 -2.83 8.95
C ALA A 158 6.79 -2.61 9.91
N THR A 159 5.54 -2.75 9.45
CA THR A 159 4.35 -2.63 10.30
C THR A 159 4.35 -3.69 11.41
N GLU A 160 4.61 -4.96 11.08
CA GLU A 160 4.72 -6.04 12.07
C GLU A 160 5.85 -5.80 13.08
N LYS A 161 6.96 -5.20 12.63
CA LYS A 161 8.12 -4.90 13.49
C LYS A 161 7.86 -3.72 14.42
N TYR A 162 7.24 -2.65 13.93
CA TYR A 162 7.18 -1.35 14.61
C TYR A 162 5.81 -1.00 15.20
N GLY A 163 4.72 -1.64 14.78
CA GLY A 163 3.35 -1.42 15.25
C GLY A 163 2.86 -2.55 16.13
N LYS A 164 3.27 -2.54 17.41
CA LYS A 164 3.00 -3.64 18.35
C LYS A 164 1.67 -3.50 19.09
N GLN A 165 1.17 -2.28 19.26
CA GLN A 165 -0.06 -1.99 19.99
C GLN A 165 -0.86 -0.88 19.30
N MET A 166 -2.15 -0.79 19.60
CA MET A 166 -2.98 0.37 19.23
C MET A 166 -2.59 1.57 20.10
N LYS A 167 -2.80 2.79 19.61
CA LYS A 167 -2.74 3.97 20.48
C LYS A 167 -3.94 3.96 21.44
N PRO A 168 -3.82 4.59 22.63
CA PRO A 168 -4.87 4.56 23.65
C PRO A 168 -6.25 5.06 23.19
N GLU A 169 -6.32 5.93 22.18
CA GLU A 169 -7.58 6.45 21.63
C GLU A 169 -8.23 5.55 20.56
N TYR A 170 -7.63 4.40 20.23
CA TYR A 170 -8.08 3.46 19.20
C TYR A 170 -8.32 2.05 19.76
N ASP A 171 -8.67 1.96 21.04
CA ASP A 171 -8.97 0.70 21.70
C ASP A 171 -10.26 0.05 21.17
N ASP A 172 -11.20 0.86 20.66
CA ASP A 172 -12.46 0.42 20.07
C ASP A 172 -12.46 0.41 18.53
N ASP A 173 -13.20 -0.52 17.93
CA ASP A 173 -13.28 -0.67 16.47
C ASP A 173 -13.91 0.55 15.78
N GLU A 174 -14.83 1.27 16.44
CA GLU A 174 -15.50 2.43 15.86
C GLU A 174 -14.53 3.60 15.65
N ALA A 175 -13.63 3.83 16.61
CA ALA A 175 -12.57 4.83 16.53
C ALA A 175 -11.57 4.49 15.42
N VAL A 176 -11.19 3.21 15.28
CA VAL A 176 -10.34 2.72 14.19
C VAL A 176 -11.01 2.94 12.83
N LEU A 177 -12.29 2.59 12.70
CA LEU A 177 -13.05 2.79 11.46
C LEU A 177 -13.17 4.29 11.11
N LYS A 178 -13.49 5.15 12.08
CA LYS A 178 -13.52 6.61 11.89
C LYS A 178 -12.18 7.16 11.43
N LEU A 179 -11.07 6.67 11.99
CA LEU A 179 -9.73 7.06 11.54
C LEU A 179 -9.53 6.68 10.07
N PHE A 180 -9.90 5.48 9.66
CA PHE A 180 -9.71 5.04 8.29
C PHE A 180 -10.66 5.75 7.30
N GLU A 181 -11.87 6.13 7.72
CA GLU A 181 -12.73 7.02 6.92
C GLU A 181 -12.11 8.42 6.76
N ALA A 182 -11.53 8.97 7.83
CA ALA A 182 -10.79 10.23 7.78
C ALA A 182 -9.55 10.12 6.89
N LYS A 183 -8.82 9.01 6.95
CA LYS A 183 -7.69 8.68 6.07
C LYS A 183 -8.12 8.66 4.61
N TYR A 184 -9.19 7.92 4.29
CA TYR A 184 -9.75 7.88 2.94
C TYR A 184 -10.11 9.28 2.44
N LYS A 185 -10.82 10.06 3.26
CA LYS A 185 -11.23 11.42 2.91
C LYS A 185 -10.03 12.33 2.66
N ALA A 186 -9.01 12.29 3.52
CA ALA A 186 -7.80 13.09 3.37
C ALA A 186 -7.03 12.73 2.09
N MET A 187 -6.94 11.43 1.76
CA MET A 187 -6.33 10.97 0.51
C MET A 187 -7.15 11.40 -0.72
N ASP A 188 -8.47 11.33 -0.67
CA ASP A 188 -9.36 11.78 -1.75
C ASP A 188 -9.27 13.29 -2.00
N ASP A 189 -9.24 14.09 -0.93
CA ASP A 189 -9.07 15.54 -1.02
C ASP A 189 -7.67 15.92 -1.54
N ALA A 190 -6.63 15.17 -1.15
CA ALA A 190 -5.29 15.33 -1.69
C ALA A 190 -5.22 15.06 -3.21
N LEU A 191 -5.94 14.04 -3.68
CA LEU A 191 -6.06 13.75 -5.12
C LEU A 191 -6.76 14.90 -5.86
N LYS A 192 -7.85 15.46 -5.31
CA LYS A 192 -8.52 16.64 -5.90
C LYS A 192 -7.59 17.85 -5.96
N LEU A 193 -6.83 18.10 -4.90
CA LEU A 193 -5.82 19.17 -4.86
C LEU A 193 -4.70 18.96 -5.89
N ALA A 194 -4.41 17.71 -6.23
CA ALA A 194 -3.47 17.34 -7.28
C ALA A 194 -4.04 17.41 -8.70
N GLY A 195 -5.33 17.68 -8.88
CA GLY A 195 -6.01 17.63 -10.19
C GLY A 195 -6.27 16.20 -10.68
N LYS A 196 -6.42 15.22 -9.77
CA LYS A 196 -6.68 13.79 -10.05
C LYS A 196 -8.12 13.37 -9.80
#